data_AF-A0A8J4GEQ4-F1
#
_entry.id   AF-A0A8J4GEQ4-F1
#
_cell.length_a   1.000
_cell.length_b   1.000
_cell.length_c   1.000
_cell.angle_alpha   90.00
_cell.angle_beta   90.00
_cell.angle_gamma   90.00
#
_symmetry.space_group_name_H-M   'P 1'
#
loop_
_entity.id
_entity.type
_entity.pdbx_description
1 polymer ?
#
loop_
_entity_poly.entity_id
_entity_poly.type
_entity_poly.pdbx_seq_one_letter_code
_entity_poly.pdbx_strand_id
1 'polypeptide(L)'
;SSHGSKPQECAWRPPDIAVAFNSGISEHDQKLWVPALEVLIRHRVPVVFTSYNDVEAAADAAVWRAAGGDVTLGPERNPFRALEPISEPSQVDTFYYQNYYWWCGRARAAASS
;
A
#
# COMPACT_ATOMS: atom_id res chain seq x y z
N SER A 1 -7.38 -19.41 -47.11
CA SER A 1 -8.14 -19.15 -45.87
C SER A 1 -7.24 -19.31 -44.67
N SER A 2 -6.59 -18.23 -44.21
CA SER A 2 -5.80 -18.23 -42.98
C SER A 2 -6.71 -17.89 -41.79
N HIS A 3 -7.00 -18.88 -40.96
CA HIS A 3 -7.65 -18.69 -39.67
C HIS A 3 -6.61 -18.15 -38.68
N GLY A 4 -6.43 -16.82 -38.65
CA GLY A 4 -5.73 -16.16 -37.56
C GLY A 4 -6.67 -16.09 -36.36
N SER A 5 -6.42 -16.90 -35.34
CA SER A 5 -7.11 -16.77 -34.04
C SER A 5 -6.88 -15.37 -33.49
N LYS A 6 -7.94 -14.57 -33.32
CA LYS A 6 -7.83 -13.28 -32.63
C LYS A 6 -7.33 -13.52 -31.20
N PRO A 7 -6.41 -12.71 -30.67
CA PRO A 7 -6.01 -12.82 -29.27
C PRO A 7 -7.25 -12.69 -28.39
N GLN A 8 -7.42 -13.67 -27.50
CA GLN A 8 -8.52 -13.67 -26.55
C GLN A 8 -8.28 -12.55 -25.53
N GLU A 9 -9.12 -11.51 -25.57
CA GLU A 9 -9.10 -10.45 -24.57
C GLU A 9 -9.41 -11.06 -23.21
N CYS A 10 -8.41 -11.10 -22.33
CA CYS A 10 -8.60 -11.58 -20.98
C CYS A 10 -9.33 -10.48 -20.21
N ALA A 11 -10.59 -10.73 -19.82
CA ALA A 11 -11.36 -9.79 -19.02
C ALA A 11 -10.60 -9.45 -17.72
N TRP A 12 -10.49 -8.16 -17.41
CA TRP A 12 -9.85 -7.70 -16.18
C TRP A 12 -10.53 -8.30 -14.95
N ARG A 13 -9.72 -8.71 -13.97
CA ARG A 13 -10.18 -9.19 -12.66
C ARG A 13 -9.47 -8.40 -11.57
N PRO A 14 -10.17 -8.02 -10.49
CA PRO A 14 -9.51 -7.38 -9.37
C PRO A 14 -8.47 -8.33 -8.76
N PRO A 15 -7.32 -7.80 -8.33
CA PRO A 15 -6.35 -8.61 -7.59
C PRO A 15 -6.91 -9.00 -6.22
N ASP A 16 -6.48 -10.17 -5.72
CA ASP A 16 -6.85 -10.64 -4.38
C ASP A 16 -6.20 -9.81 -3.26
N ILE A 17 -5.06 -9.18 -3.55
CA ILE A 17 -4.31 -8.30 -2.66
C ILE A 17 -3.43 -7.34 -3.47
N ALA A 18 -3.26 -6.12 -2.99
CA ALA A 18 -2.28 -5.16 -3.51
C ALA A 18 -1.22 -4.85 -2.46
N VAL A 19 0.05 -4.79 -2.88
CA VAL A 19 1.19 -4.57 -1.98
C VAL A 19 2.00 -3.39 -2.49
N ALA A 20 2.36 -2.47 -1.59
CA ALA A 20 3.24 -1.35 -1.89
C ALA A 20 4.38 -1.30 -0.86
N PHE A 21 5.63 -1.43 -1.33
CA PHE A 21 6.80 -1.43 -0.48
C PHE A 21 7.36 -0.02 -0.31
N ASN A 22 7.57 0.40 0.94
CA ASN A 22 8.05 1.72 1.32
C ASN A 22 7.32 2.82 0.54
N SER A 23 6.00 2.84 0.72
CA SER A 23 5.07 3.37 -0.29
C SER A 23 5.16 4.87 -0.51
N GLY A 24 5.52 5.64 0.53
CA GLY A 24 5.57 7.10 0.49
C GLY A 24 4.24 7.74 0.08
N ILE A 25 3.10 7.07 0.31
CA ILE A 25 1.80 7.55 -0.20
C ILE A 25 1.36 8.87 0.43
N SER A 26 1.91 9.18 1.60
CA SER A 26 1.69 10.43 2.33
C SER A 26 2.64 11.56 1.94
N GLU A 27 3.62 11.32 1.08
CA GLU A 27 4.66 12.29 0.71
C GLU A 27 4.26 13.22 -0.46
N HIS A 28 5.24 13.95 -1.01
CA HIS A 28 5.07 15.06 -1.97
C HIS A 28 4.22 14.75 -3.21
N ASP A 29 4.12 13.48 -3.60
CA ASP A 29 3.39 13.03 -4.79
C ASP A 29 2.05 12.31 -4.46
N GLN A 30 1.46 12.57 -3.30
CA GLN A 30 0.17 12.00 -2.89
C GLN A 30 -0.92 12.10 -3.98
N LYS A 31 -0.93 13.16 -4.78
CA LYS A 31 -1.92 13.32 -5.87
C LYS A 31 -1.81 12.25 -6.97
N LEU A 32 -0.63 11.69 -7.19
CA LEU A 32 -0.41 10.62 -8.16
C LEU A 32 -1.00 9.28 -7.67
N TRP A 33 -1.22 9.14 -6.36
CA TRP A 33 -1.83 7.95 -5.76
C TRP A 33 -3.34 7.90 -5.87
N VAL A 34 -4.02 9.04 -6.06
CA VAL A 34 -5.48 9.13 -6.04
C VAL A 34 -6.14 8.10 -6.98
N PRO A 35 -5.75 7.96 -8.26
CA PRO A 35 -6.37 6.99 -9.14
C PRO A 35 -6.19 5.53 -8.67
N ALA A 36 -5.03 5.21 -8.08
CA ALA A 36 -4.78 3.87 -7.55
C ALA A 36 -5.64 3.58 -6.32
N LEU A 37 -5.70 4.53 -5.37
CA LEU A 37 -6.52 4.41 -4.17
C LEU A 37 -8.02 4.28 -4.53
N GLU A 38 -8.51 5.05 -5.50
CA GLU A 38 -9.89 4.95 -5.98
C GLU A 38 -10.22 3.55 -6.53
N VAL A 39 -9.33 2.96 -7.33
CA VAL A 39 -9.52 1.62 -7.87
C VAL A 39 -9.51 0.57 -6.75
N LEU A 40 -8.55 0.66 -5.82
CA LEU A 40 -8.44 -0.29 -4.70
C LEU A 40 -9.68 -0.23 -3.79
N ILE A 41 -10.18 0.97 -3.50
CA ILE A 41 -11.40 1.16 -2.70
C ILE A 41 -12.64 0.68 -3.45
N ARG A 42 -12.82 1.10 -4.71
CA ARG A 42 -13.98 0.73 -5.55
C ARG A 42 -14.12 -0.78 -5.69
N HIS A 43 -13.00 -1.47 -5.88
CA HIS A 43 -12.97 -2.93 -6.07
C HIS A 43 -12.74 -3.70 -4.77
N ARG A 44 -12.71 -3.01 -3.62
CA ARG A 44 -12.55 -3.60 -2.28
C ARG A 44 -11.30 -4.49 -2.16
N VAL A 45 -10.23 -4.13 -2.86
CA VAL A 45 -8.96 -4.84 -2.85
C VAL A 45 -8.29 -4.67 -1.48
N PRO A 46 -7.95 -5.74 -0.76
CA PRO A 46 -7.15 -5.67 0.45
C PRO A 46 -5.74 -5.16 0.15
N VAL A 47 -5.17 -4.37 1.04
CA VAL A 47 -3.85 -3.75 0.86
C VAL A 47 -2.87 -4.13 1.96
N VAL A 48 -1.58 -4.26 1.62
CA VAL A 48 -0.46 -4.39 2.57
C VAL A 48 0.60 -3.37 2.19
N PHE A 49 0.88 -2.44 3.07
CA PHE A 49 1.78 -1.32 2.79
C PHE A 49 2.90 -1.35 3.82
N THR A 50 4.11 -1.04 3.39
CA THR A 50 5.28 -0.91 4.26
C THR A 50 5.87 0.51 4.18
N SER A 51 6.61 0.89 5.21
CA SER A 51 7.26 2.21 5.34
C SER A 51 8.60 2.08 6.09
N TYR A 52 9.45 3.10 6.00
CA TYR A 52 10.78 3.08 6.63
C TYR A 52 10.75 3.35 8.13
N ASN A 53 9.70 3.99 8.63
CA ASN A 53 9.52 4.28 10.05
C ASN A 53 8.03 4.30 10.44
N ASP A 54 7.76 4.45 11.74
CA ASP A 54 6.42 4.50 12.32
C ASP A 54 5.64 5.75 11.92
N VAL A 55 6.33 6.89 11.81
CA VAL A 55 5.72 8.18 11.42
C VAL A 55 5.15 8.09 10.00
N GLU A 56 5.94 7.60 9.03
CA GLU A 56 5.49 7.35 7.66
C GLU A 56 4.35 6.34 7.63
N ALA A 57 4.47 5.22 8.35
CA ALA A 57 3.43 4.19 8.36
C ALA A 57 2.09 4.73 8.90
N ALA A 58 2.14 5.58 9.92
CA ALA A 58 0.97 6.25 10.47
C ALA A 58 0.37 7.28 9.49
N ALA A 59 1.20 8.06 8.80
CA ALA A 59 0.79 9.02 7.80
C ALA A 59 0.15 8.33 6.57
N ASP A 60 0.79 7.27 6.07
CA ASP A 60 0.28 6.44 4.97
C ASP A 60 -1.09 5.84 5.32
N ALA A 61 -1.20 5.27 6.52
CA ALA A 61 -2.46 4.75 7.04
C ALA A 61 -3.55 5.83 7.17
N ALA A 62 -3.19 7.08 7.46
CA ALA A 62 -4.14 8.20 7.49
C ALA A 62 -4.66 8.56 6.10
N VAL A 63 -3.78 8.55 5.08
CA VAL A 63 -4.18 8.75 3.67
C VAL A 63 -5.14 7.65 3.22
N TRP A 64 -4.87 6.38 3.57
CA TRP A 64 -5.78 5.27 3.30
C TRP A 64 -7.16 5.47 3.93
N ARG A 65 -7.21 5.90 5.20
CA ARG A 65 -8.49 6.19 5.90
C ARG A 65 -9.26 7.32 5.23
N ALA A 66 -8.57 8.36 4.78
CA ALA A 66 -9.15 9.49 4.06
C ALA A 66 -9.72 9.06 2.69
N ALA A 67 -9.11 8.08 2.03
CA ALA A 67 -9.60 7.49 0.78
C ALA A 67 -10.84 6.58 0.97
N GLY A 68 -11.28 6.34 2.20
CA GLY A 68 -12.44 5.47 2.50
C GLY A 68 -12.06 4.05 2.90
N GLY A 69 -10.79 3.80 3.24
CA GLY A 69 -10.33 2.55 3.80
C GLY A 69 -10.42 2.48 5.33
N ASP A 70 -10.28 1.28 5.86
CA ASP A 70 -10.02 1.00 7.26
C ASP A 70 -8.69 0.24 7.39
N VAL A 71 -7.97 0.50 8.48
CA VAL A 71 -6.75 -0.24 8.85
C VAL A 71 -7.16 -1.40 9.74
N THR A 72 -6.79 -2.61 9.35
CA THR A 72 -7.17 -3.86 10.00
C THR A 72 -6.05 -4.47 10.84
N LEU A 73 -4.78 -4.17 10.49
CA LEU A 73 -3.58 -4.55 11.25
C LEU A 73 -2.55 -3.42 11.15
N GLY A 74 -1.77 -3.20 12.21
CA GLY A 74 -0.80 -2.11 12.30
C GLY A 74 -1.44 -0.71 12.42
N PRO A 75 -0.67 0.38 12.23
CA PRO A 75 0.76 0.40 11.89
C PRO A 75 1.65 -0.09 13.01
N GLU A 76 2.57 -1.01 12.71
CA GLU A 76 3.50 -1.58 13.69
C GLU A 76 4.79 -2.06 13.02
N ARG A 77 5.78 -2.48 13.81
CA ARG A 77 7.05 -2.99 13.29
C ARG A 77 6.83 -4.30 12.54
N ASN A 78 7.34 -4.39 11.31
CA ASN A 78 7.25 -5.57 10.47
C ASN A 78 8.20 -6.67 10.96
N PRO A 79 7.71 -7.86 11.34
CA PRO A 79 8.56 -8.99 11.71
C PRO A 79 9.33 -9.57 10.52
N PHE A 80 8.93 -9.25 9.28
CA PHE A 80 9.55 -9.69 8.03
C PHE A 80 10.34 -8.58 7.31
N ARG A 81 10.72 -7.52 8.03
CA ARG A 81 11.62 -6.48 7.50
C ARG A 81 12.99 -7.06 7.13
N ALA A 82 13.75 -6.32 6.33
CA ALA A 82 15.15 -6.68 6.09
C ALA A 82 15.94 -6.78 7.41
N LEU A 83 16.93 -7.68 7.46
CA LEU A 83 17.74 -7.91 8.66
C LEU A 83 18.93 -6.96 8.76
N GLU A 84 19.37 -6.38 7.64
CA GLU A 84 20.48 -5.46 7.58
C GLU A 84 20.00 -4.02 7.82
N PRO A 85 20.50 -3.34 8.86
CA PRO A 85 20.22 -1.93 9.08
C PRO A 85 20.96 -1.05 8.08
N ILE A 86 20.30 0.00 7.61
CA ILE A 86 20.86 1.04 6.75
C ILE A 86 21.04 2.31 7.58
N SER A 87 22.23 2.90 7.54
CA SER A 87 22.48 4.18 8.20
C SER A 87 21.69 5.31 7.54
N GLU A 88 21.02 6.13 8.35
CA GLU A 88 20.35 7.34 7.87
C GLU A 88 21.39 8.40 7.47
N PRO A 89 21.49 8.80 6.19
CA PRO A 89 22.53 9.73 5.73
C PRO A 89 22.52 11.09 6.45
N SER A 90 21.36 11.51 6.96
CA SER A 90 21.17 12.83 7.57
C SER A 90 21.25 12.84 9.11
N GLN A 91 21.39 11.68 9.77
CA GLN A 91 21.36 11.59 11.24
C GLN A 91 22.47 10.68 11.79
N VAL A 92 23.02 11.05 12.94
CA VAL A 92 24.03 10.25 13.64
C VAL A 92 23.34 9.15 14.44
N ASP A 93 23.91 7.93 14.44
CA ASP A 93 23.43 6.76 15.19
C ASP A 93 21.96 6.35 14.93
N THR A 94 21.41 6.77 13.80
CA THR A 94 20.05 6.42 13.38
C THR A 94 20.10 5.43 12.22
N PHE A 95 19.36 4.34 12.37
CA PHE A 95 19.29 3.25 11.39
C PHE A 95 17.85 2.93 11.07
N TYR A 96 17.58 2.64 9.79
CA TYR A 96 16.30 2.11 9.34
C TYR A 96 16.50 0.76 8.66
N TYR A 97 15.41 0.04 8.45
CA TYR A 97 15.40 -1.23 7.74
C TYR A 97 14.50 -1.11 6.51
N GLN A 98 14.81 -1.84 5.45
CA GLN A 98 13.85 -1.96 4.33
C GLN A 98 12.57 -2.65 4.82
N ASN A 99 11.41 -2.06 4.52
CA ASN A 99 10.11 -2.52 4.98
C ASN A 99 9.98 -2.55 6.51
N TYR A 100 10.50 -1.54 7.22
CA TYR A 100 10.61 -1.55 8.69
C TYR A 100 9.25 -1.63 9.39
N TYR A 101 8.28 -0.83 8.94
CA TYR A 101 6.91 -0.82 9.47
C TYR A 101 5.95 -1.32 8.42
N TRP A 102 4.80 -1.83 8.87
CA TRP A 102 3.75 -2.34 7.98
C TRP A 102 2.35 -2.10 8.54
N TRP A 103 1.37 -2.10 7.65
CA TRP A 103 -0.05 -2.15 7.99
C TRP A 103 -0.86 -2.85 6.89
N CYS A 104 -2.02 -3.37 7.27
CA CYS A 104 -3.00 -3.96 6.36
C CYS A 104 -4.28 -3.14 6.34
N GLY A 105 -4.86 -2.94 5.16
CA GLY A 105 -6.10 -2.20 4.98
C GLY A 105 -7.13 -2.93 4.14
N ARG A 106 -8.40 -2.55 4.32
CA ARG A 106 -9.53 -2.95 3.45
C ARG A 106 -10.44 -1.76 3.22
N ALA A 107 -11.21 -1.78 2.14
CA ALA A 107 -12.23 -0.76 1.92
C ALA A 107 -13.28 -0.80 3.05
N ARG A 108 -13.66 0.36 3.57
CA ARG A 108 -14.68 0.47 4.61
C ARG A 108 -15.99 -0.17 4.16
N ALA A 109 -16.72 -0.77 5.10
CA ALA A 109 -18.08 -1.22 4.81
C ALA A 109 -18.98 0.00 4.56
N ALA A 110 -19.93 -0.09 3.62
CA ALA A 110 -20.97 0.92 3.55
C ALA A 110 -21.74 0.92 4.87
N ALA A 111 -21.97 2.11 5.45
CA ALA A 111 -22.80 2.22 6.65
C ALA A 111 -24.17 1.62 6.32
N SER A 112 -24.63 0.68 7.15
CA SER A 112 -25.99 0.15 7.04
C SER A 112 -26.95 1.23 7.51
N SER A 113 -27.74 1.77 6.59
CA SER A 113 -28.84 2.71 6.86
C SER A 113 -30.03 2.01 7.50
#